data_AF-A0A328RGH9-F1
#
_entry.id   AF-A0A328RGH9-F1
#
_cell.length_a   1.000
_cell.length_b   1.000
_cell.length_c   1.000
_cell.angle_alpha   90.00
_cell.angle_beta   90.00
_cell.angle_gamma   90.00
#
_symmetry.space_group_name_H-M   'P 1'
#
loop_
_entity.id
_entity.type
_entity.pdbx_description
1 polymer ?
#
loop_
_entity_poly.entity_id
_entity_poly.type
_entity_poly.pdbx_seq_one_letter_code
_entity_poly.pdbx_strand_id
1 'polypeptide(L)'
;RLERRIGDIFYDKWSVKQIGRHTLAIMFDMYTSESQGANRVNFAAEGTRHVINNLFSLFVNARGGILTNWHSKRGATGELTVPLFDLSPHKELIKDMLILSERSKDDEDLARKLNQTMLEFATYADLVTGQDTRANLVAAIFQAYEEEPVQGIHGKPTYDPSKPSYKPLMLLEIKGAQLVIKLNGPWASARTAVGRTVNKFGMVKISRDKMDVPIEGDPTGKVQQLDRKTAMGVLFAGFEFFLSESMK
;
A
#
# COMPACT_ATOMS: atom_id res chain seq x y z
N ARG A 1 32.37 6.17 -1.24
CA ARG A 1 32.90 6.67 -2.55
C ARG A 1 32.07 6.17 -3.75
N LEU A 2 31.71 4.87 -3.82
CA LEU A 2 30.84 4.32 -4.86
C LEU A 2 29.38 4.81 -4.75
N GLU A 3 28.83 4.89 -3.53
CA GLU A 3 27.47 5.42 -3.28
C GLU A 3 27.28 6.86 -3.80
N ARG A 4 28.25 7.77 -3.55
CA ARG A 4 28.24 9.12 -4.14
C ARG A 4 28.26 9.08 -5.67
N ARG A 5 29.11 8.25 -6.28
CA ARG A 5 29.20 8.14 -7.75
C ARG A 5 27.94 7.58 -8.41
N ILE A 6 27.22 6.68 -7.74
CA ILE A 6 25.94 6.17 -8.22
C ILE A 6 24.84 7.23 -8.00
N GLY A 7 24.85 7.92 -6.87
CA GLY A 7 23.92 9.02 -6.57
C GLY A 7 24.03 10.21 -7.53
N ASP A 8 25.24 10.55 -7.98
CA ASP A 8 25.46 11.67 -8.91
C ASP A 8 24.93 11.41 -10.33
N ILE A 9 24.73 10.13 -10.73
CA ILE A 9 24.21 9.74 -12.06
C ILE A 9 22.67 9.72 -12.07
N PHE A 10 22.03 9.54 -10.91
CA PHE A 10 20.59 9.31 -10.79
C PHE A 10 20.00 10.19 -9.67
N TYR A 11 19.37 11.31 -10.05
CA TYR A 11 18.68 12.31 -9.20
C TYR A 11 18.05 11.77 -7.89
N ASP A 12 18.23 12.51 -6.77
CA ASP A 12 17.56 12.62 -5.44
C ASP A 12 16.57 11.56 -4.87
N LYS A 13 16.29 10.43 -5.52
CA LYS A 13 15.25 9.45 -5.11
C LYS A 13 15.73 8.00 -5.02
N TRP A 14 17.01 7.81 -4.71
CA TRP A 14 17.63 6.49 -4.61
C TRP A 14 18.12 6.25 -3.18
N SER A 15 18.01 5.01 -2.70
CA SER A 15 18.65 4.57 -1.46
C SER A 15 19.51 3.34 -1.74
N VAL A 16 20.63 3.25 -1.02
CA VAL A 16 21.53 2.09 -1.06
C VAL A 16 21.55 1.49 0.34
N LYS A 17 21.23 0.20 0.44
CA LYS A 17 21.24 -0.54 1.71
C LYS A 17 22.15 -1.75 1.56
N GLN A 18 23.10 -1.91 2.48
CA GLN A 18 23.89 -3.13 2.53
C GLN A 18 23.03 -4.30 3.06
N ILE A 19 22.93 -5.37 2.29
CA ILE A 19 22.23 -6.61 2.66
C ILE A 19 23.25 -7.74 2.79
N GLY A 20 23.58 -8.11 4.02
CA GLY A 20 24.64 -9.09 4.30
C GLY A 20 26.05 -8.53 4.08
N ARG A 21 27.04 -9.42 4.00
CA ARG A 21 28.47 -9.00 4.04
C ARG A 21 28.96 -8.31 2.75
N HIS A 22 28.41 -8.67 1.58
CA HIS A 22 28.95 -8.27 0.28
C HIS A 22 27.89 -7.86 -0.75
N THR A 23 26.63 -7.63 -0.34
CA THR A 23 25.55 -7.22 -1.26
C THR A 23 25.10 -5.82 -0.93
N LEU A 24 24.93 -5.00 -1.97
CA LEU A 24 24.26 -3.71 -1.89
C LEU A 24 22.93 -3.82 -2.64
N ALA A 25 21.83 -3.54 -1.97
CA ALA A 25 20.56 -3.27 -2.62
C ALA A 25 20.51 -1.80 -2.99
N ILE A 26 20.14 -1.56 -4.25
CA ILE A 26 19.91 -0.22 -4.78
C ILE A 26 18.41 -0.12 -5.03
N MET A 27 17.77 0.84 -4.38
CA MET A 27 16.35 1.10 -4.51
C MET A 27 16.15 2.47 -5.12
N PHE A 28 15.08 2.63 -5.88
CA PHE A 28 14.70 3.92 -6.44
C PHE A 28 13.19 4.05 -6.53
N ASP A 29 12.71 5.27 -6.30
CA ASP A 29 11.30 5.60 -6.50
C ASP A 29 11.06 6.04 -7.95
N MET A 30 10.05 5.46 -8.58
CA MET A 30 9.63 5.85 -9.94
C MET A 30 8.17 6.27 -9.94
N TYR A 31 7.88 7.46 -10.49
CA TYR A 31 6.50 7.85 -10.75
C TYR A 31 5.96 7.07 -11.94
N THR A 32 4.90 6.29 -11.72
CA THR A 32 4.32 5.38 -12.73
C THR A 32 3.07 5.94 -13.39
N SER A 33 2.68 7.18 -13.05
CA SER A 33 1.46 7.84 -13.53
C SER A 33 0.24 6.94 -13.31
N GLU A 34 -0.61 6.82 -14.32
CA GLU A 34 -1.86 6.05 -14.28
C GLU A 34 -1.67 4.53 -14.37
N SER A 35 -0.42 4.05 -14.36
CA SER A 35 -0.12 2.62 -14.44
C SER A 35 0.17 2.02 -13.06
N GLN A 36 -0.15 0.73 -12.89
CA GLN A 36 0.28 -0.04 -11.73
C GLN A 36 1.82 -0.04 -11.59
N GLY A 37 2.54 0.02 -12.71
CA GLY A 37 3.97 0.37 -12.69
C GLY A 37 4.95 -0.79 -12.70
N ALA A 38 4.51 -2.03 -12.43
CA ALA A 38 5.40 -3.19 -12.33
C ALA A 38 6.34 -3.36 -13.54
N ASN A 39 5.79 -3.38 -14.76
CA ASN A 39 6.60 -3.51 -15.98
C ASN A 39 7.55 -2.33 -16.20
N ARG A 40 7.11 -1.10 -15.86
CA ARG A 40 7.93 0.11 -16.04
C ARG A 40 9.10 0.13 -15.06
N VAL A 41 8.85 -0.18 -13.80
CA VAL A 41 9.87 -0.25 -12.74
C VAL A 41 10.87 -1.37 -13.05
N ASN A 42 10.40 -2.56 -13.43
CA ASN A 42 11.28 -3.68 -13.78
C ASN A 42 12.17 -3.35 -14.98
N PHE A 43 11.61 -2.70 -16.02
CA PHE A 43 12.39 -2.27 -17.19
C PHE A 43 13.46 -1.24 -16.81
N ALA A 44 13.13 -0.25 -15.97
CA ALA A 44 14.09 0.74 -15.47
C ALA A 44 15.18 0.09 -14.61
N ALA A 45 14.83 -0.91 -13.80
CA ALA A 45 15.79 -1.64 -12.97
C ALA A 45 16.76 -2.46 -13.84
N GLU A 46 16.27 -3.07 -14.91
CA GLU A 46 17.11 -3.79 -15.87
C GLU A 46 18.06 -2.86 -16.64
N GLY A 47 17.56 -1.70 -17.09
CA GLY A 47 18.42 -0.66 -17.69
C GLY A 47 19.52 -0.18 -16.73
N THR A 48 19.16 0.02 -15.46
CA THR A 48 20.11 0.39 -14.39
C THR A 48 21.18 -0.69 -14.19
N ARG A 49 20.79 -1.96 -14.16
CA ARG A 49 21.72 -3.10 -14.06
C ARG A 49 22.76 -3.06 -15.17
N HIS A 50 22.34 -2.82 -16.41
CA HIS A 50 23.24 -2.69 -17.55
C HIS A 50 24.25 -1.55 -17.38
N VAL A 51 23.78 -0.37 -16.94
CA VAL A 51 24.66 0.78 -16.69
C VAL A 51 25.68 0.49 -15.59
N ILE A 52 25.26 -0.10 -14.47
CA ILE A 52 26.17 -0.44 -13.36
C ILE A 52 27.21 -1.47 -13.80
N ASN A 53 26.78 -2.53 -14.48
CA ASN A 53 27.70 -3.55 -14.96
C ASN A 53 28.67 -2.99 -16.00
N ASN A 54 28.27 -2.02 -16.83
CA ASN A 54 29.19 -1.41 -17.79
C ASN A 54 30.18 -0.45 -17.14
N LEU A 55 29.74 0.37 -16.18
CA LEU A 55 30.60 1.37 -15.52
C LEU A 55 31.51 0.79 -14.44
N PHE A 56 31.09 -0.30 -13.79
CA PHE A 56 31.75 -0.87 -12.63
C PHE A 56 32.04 -2.38 -12.76
N SER A 57 32.10 -2.91 -14.00
CA SER A 57 32.28 -4.34 -14.34
C SER A 57 33.38 -5.06 -13.55
N LEU A 58 34.46 -4.35 -13.22
CA LEU A 58 35.63 -4.90 -12.52
C LEU A 58 35.39 -5.12 -11.02
N PHE A 59 34.35 -4.52 -10.44
CA PHE A 59 34.15 -4.47 -8.99
C PHE A 59 32.72 -4.79 -8.53
N VAL A 60 31.74 -4.73 -9.44
CA VAL A 60 30.32 -4.90 -9.13
C VAL A 60 29.70 -5.85 -10.15
N ASN A 61 28.99 -6.86 -9.64
CA ASN A 61 28.12 -7.70 -10.44
C ASN A 61 26.66 -7.42 -10.05
N ALA A 62 26.06 -6.43 -10.72
CA ALA A 62 24.65 -6.12 -10.55
C ALA A 62 23.79 -7.24 -11.14
N ARG A 63 22.95 -7.82 -10.28
CA ARG A 63 21.91 -8.78 -10.66
C ARG A 63 20.62 -8.01 -10.98
N GLY A 64 19.71 -8.63 -11.74
CA GLY A 64 18.41 -8.07 -12.12
C GLY A 64 17.68 -7.38 -10.97
N GLY A 65 16.87 -6.38 -11.29
CA GLY A 65 16.03 -5.70 -10.31
C GLY A 65 14.55 -5.99 -10.55
N ILE A 66 13.80 -6.07 -9.45
CA ILE A 66 12.35 -6.27 -9.46
C ILE A 66 11.69 -5.23 -8.56
N LEU A 67 10.51 -4.77 -8.97
CA LEU A 67 9.57 -4.02 -8.14
C LEU A 67 9.44 -4.68 -6.75
N THR A 68 9.43 -3.85 -5.70
CA THR A 68 8.90 -4.25 -4.40
C THR A 68 7.41 -3.91 -4.31
N ASN A 69 6.61 -4.84 -3.80
CA ASN A 69 5.20 -4.56 -3.46
C ASN A 69 5.07 -3.76 -2.15
N TRP A 70 6.18 -3.38 -1.51
CA TRP A 70 6.16 -2.44 -0.38
C TRP A 70 5.99 -1.01 -0.90
N HIS A 71 4.80 -0.44 -0.75
CA HIS A 71 4.45 0.87 -1.29
C HIS A 71 4.25 1.90 -0.16
N SER A 72 5.32 2.34 0.50
CA SER A 72 5.21 3.33 1.58
C SER A 72 4.94 4.77 1.10
N LYS A 73 5.17 5.06 -0.18
CA LYS A 73 5.06 6.41 -0.76
C LYS A 73 3.93 6.55 -1.78
N ARG A 74 3.13 5.51 -1.98
CA ARG A 74 2.06 5.47 -2.98
C ARG A 74 0.79 4.90 -2.38
N GLY A 75 -0.31 5.61 -2.57
CA GLY A 75 -1.63 5.20 -2.09
C GLY A 75 -2.42 6.39 -1.57
N ALA A 76 -3.71 6.18 -1.36
CA ALA A 76 -4.54 7.17 -0.69
C ALA A 76 -4.43 6.99 0.82
N THR A 77 -4.21 8.07 1.55
CA THR A 77 -4.57 8.12 2.97
C THR A 77 -6.08 8.40 3.06
N GLY A 78 -6.76 7.73 3.99
CA GLY A 78 -8.18 7.92 4.22
C GLY A 78 -8.39 8.42 5.64
N GLU A 79 -9.22 9.45 5.80
CA GLU A 79 -9.69 9.95 7.09
C GLU A 79 -11.17 10.31 6.96
N LEU A 80 -11.99 9.82 7.89
CA LEU A 80 -13.38 10.21 8.08
C LEU A 80 -13.51 10.84 9.46
N THR A 81 -14.16 12.00 9.53
CA THR A 81 -14.42 12.70 10.79
C THR A 81 -15.92 12.79 11.04
N VAL A 82 -16.34 12.47 12.25
CA VAL A 82 -17.74 12.52 12.68
C VAL A 82 -17.83 13.35 13.95
N PRO A 83 -18.66 14.41 13.99
CA PRO A 83 -18.88 15.16 15.23
C PRO A 83 -19.43 14.26 16.33
N LEU A 84 -18.86 14.34 17.54
CA LEU A 84 -19.32 13.55 18.70
C LEU A 84 -20.74 13.91 19.14
N PHE A 85 -21.21 15.11 18.81
CA PHE A 85 -22.59 15.52 19.03
C PHE A 85 -23.58 14.63 18.26
N ASP A 86 -23.26 14.30 17.01
CA ASP A 86 -24.08 13.43 16.16
C ASP A 86 -24.09 11.98 16.67
N LEU A 87 -23.05 11.59 17.39
CA LEU A 87 -22.90 10.27 18.02
C LEU A 87 -23.40 10.24 19.47
N SER A 88 -24.03 11.32 19.95
CA SER A 88 -24.43 11.44 21.36
C SER A 88 -25.37 10.34 21.89
N PRO A 89 -26.28 9.75 21.09
CA PRO A 89 -27.08 8.60 21.53
C PRO A 89 -26.26 7.30 21.71
N HIS A 90 -25.05 7.24 21.15
CA HIS A 90 -24.24 6.02 21.05
C HIS A 90 -22.88 6.13 21.79
N LYS A 91 -22.77 7.02 22.78
CA LYS A 91 -21.48 7.33 23.44
C LYS A 91 -20.74 6.12 24.03
N GLU A 92 -21.45 5.21 24.70
CA GLU A 92 -20.81 4.01 25.28
C GLU A 92 -20.29 3.07 24.18
N LEU A 93 -21.07 2.88 23.11
CA LEU A 93 -20.63 2.11 21.95
C LEU A 93 -19.36 2.69 21.31
N ILE A 94 -19.31 4.02 21.12
CA ILE A 94 -18.10 4.69 20.59
C ILE A 94 -16.89 4.50 21.51
N LYS A 95 -17.11 4.55 22.83
CA LYS A 95 -16.06 4.30 23.82
C LYS A 95 -15.53 2.87 23.73
N ASP A 96 -16.41 1.88 23.56
CA ASP A 96 -16.01 0.48 23.39
C ASP A 96 -15.22 0.28 22.09
N MET A 97 -15.65 0.91 20.99
CA MET A 97 -14.92 0.89 19.72
C MET A 97 -13.53 1.51 19.84
N LEU A 98 -13.38 2.61 20.59
CA LEU A 98 -12.07 3.23 20.87
C LEU A 98 -11.16 2.31 21.70
N ILE A 99 -11.71 1.62 22.71
CA ILE A 99 -10.97 0.63 23.50
C ILE A 99 -10.50 -0.53 22.61
N LEU A 100 -11.38 -1.05 21.74
CA LEU A 100 -11.01 -2.10 20.78
C LEU A 100 -9.93 -1.63 19.80
N SER A 101 -10.06 -0.39 19.29
CA SER A 101 -9.05 0.19 18.40
C SER A 101 -7.69 0.31 19.09
N GLU A 102 -7.65 0.71 20.37
CA GLU A 102 -6.39 0.79 21.11
C GLU A 102 -5.78 -0.61 21.33
N ARG A 103 -6.59 -1.57 21.77
CA ARG A 103 -6.16 -2.96 21.96
C ARG A 103 -5.60 -3.59 20.69
N SER A 104 -6.17 -3.27 19.53
CA SER A 104 -5.71 -3.82 18.24
C SER A 104 -4.27 -3.45 17.88
N LYS A 105 -3.68 -2.43 18.52
CA LYS A 105 -2.27 -2.06 18.31
C LYS A 105 -1.29 -3.09 18.89
N ASP A 106 -1.70 -3.80 19.93
CA ASP A 106 -0.87 -4.75 20.69
C ASP A 106 -1.35 -6.20 20.55
N ASP A 107 -2.61 -6.42 20.14
CA ASP A 107 -3.20 -7.73 19.87
C ASP A 107 -3.14 -8.06 18.37
N GLU A 108 -2.17 -8.89 17.98
CA GLU A 108 -1.99 -9.27 16.57
C GLU A 108 -3.18 -10.03 15.98
N ASP A 109 -3.87 -10.84 16.77
CA ASP A 109 -5.01 -11.60 16.27
C ASP A 109 -6.20 -10.69 16.02
N LEU A 110 -6.39 -9.68 16.87
CA LEU A 110 -7.37 -8.62 16.63
C LEU A 110 -7.01 -7.77 15.40
N ALA A 111 -5.73 -7.39 15.24
CA ALA A 111 -5.26 -6.67 14.06
C ALA A 111 -5.45 -7.48 12.77
N ARG A 112 -5.19 -8.80 12.79
CA ARG A 112 -5.41 -9.71 11.64
C ARG A 112 -6.88 -9.78 11.26
N LYS A 113 -7.80 -9.92 12.22
CA LYS A 113 -9.24 -9.94 11.95
C LYS A 113 -9.71 -8.63 11.33
N LEU A 114 -9.32 -7.49 11.91
CA LEU A 114 -9.63 -6.18 11.35
C LEU A 114 -9.10 -6.03 9.92
N ASN A 115 -7.81 -6.31 9.72
CA ASN A 115 -7.17 -6.18 8.41
C ASN A 115 -7.77 -7.15 7.38
N GLN A 116 -8.17 -8.36 7.79
CA GLN A 116 -8.84 -9.31 6.91
C GLN A 116 -10.17 -8.73 6.39
N THR A 117 -11.04 -8.23 7.27
CA THR A 117 -12.32 -7.60 6.88
C THR A 117 -12.09 -6.45 5.90
N MET A 118 -11.08 -5.61 6.17
CA MET A 118 -10.66 -4.53 5.29
C MET A 118 -10.20 -5.03 3.91
N LEU A 119 -9.41 -6.11 3.88
CA LEU A 119 -8.85 -6.69 2.64
C LEU A 119 -9.88 -7.45 1.81
N GLU A 120 -10.92 -8.01 2.42
CA GLU A 120 -12.04 -8.63 1.71
C GLU A 120 -12.75 -7.59 0.82
N PHE A 121 -13.06 -6.42 1.37
CA PHE A 121 -13.63 -5.32 0.59
C PHE A 121 -12.70 -4.89 -0.55
N ALA A 122 -11.41 -4.68 -0.25
CA ALA A 122 -10.42 -4.27 -1.25
C ALA A 122 -10.31 -5.30 -2.39
N THR A 123 -10.38 -6.59 -2.07
CA THR A 123 -10.33 -7.69 -3.04
C THR A 123 -11.50 -7.63 -4.02
N TYR A 124 -12.72 -7.38 -3.53
CA TYR A 124 -13.87 -7.20 -4.41
C TYR A 124 -13.71 -5.97 -5.30
N ALA A 125 -13.32 -4.83 -4.73
CA ALA A 125 -13.10 -3.60 -5.48
C ALA A 125 -12.04 -3.78 -6.58
N ASP A 126 -10.95 -4.47 -6.27
CA ASP A 126 -9.87 -4.75 -7.21
C ASP A 126 -10.32 -5.69 -8.32
N LEU A 127 -11.06 -6.75 -7.99
CA LEU A 127 -11.58 -7.71 -8.96
C LEU A 127 -12.52 -7.04 -9.96
N VAL A 128 -13.51 -6.28 -9.47
CA VAL A 128 -14.52 -5.64 -10.34
C VAL A 128 -13.94 -4.50 -11.18
N THR A 129 -12.84 -3.88 -10.73
CA THR A 129 -12.16 -2.82 -11.48
C THR A 129 -10.94 -3.29 -12.26
N GLY A 130 -10.67 -4.60 -12.30
CA GLY A 130 -9.63 -5.23 -13.13
C GLY A 130 -8.20 -4.95 -12.67
N GLN A 131 -7.97 -4.87 -11.36
CA GLN A 131 -6.65 -4.66 -10.74
C GLN A 131 -5.96 -5.99 -10.43
N ASP A 132 -4.64 -5.94 -10.19
CA ASP A 132 -3.92 -7.08 -9.64
C ASP A 132 -4.13 -7.15 -8.13
N THR A 133 -5.18 -7.87 -7.73
CA THR A 133 -5.54 -8.09 -6.33
C THR A 133 -4.37 -8.63 -5.51
N ARG A 134 -3.53 -9.51 -6.08
CA ARG A 134 -2.42 -10.11 -5.32
C ARG A 134 -1.37 -9.07 -4.96
N ALA A 135 -1.05 -8.17 -5.88
CA ALA A 135 -0.11 -7.09 -5.61
C ALA A 135 -0.62 -6.17 -4.49
N ASN A 136 -1.91 -5.81 -4.52
CA ASN A 136 -2.54 -4.98 -3.48
C ASN A 136 -2.61 -5.68 -2.11
N LEU A 137 -2.98 -6.97 -2.08
CA LEU A 137 -2.99 -7.77 -0.85
C LEU A 137 -1.60 -7.84 -0.22
N VAL A 138 -0.58 -8.17 -1.01
CA VAL A 138 0.81 -8.24 -0.54
C VAL A 138 1.26 -6.88 -0.02
N ALA A 139 0.91 -5.80 -0.73
CA ALA A 139 1.29 -4.45 -0.33
C ALA A 139 0.67 -4.01 1.00
N ALA A 140 -0.61 -4.35 1.23
CA ALA A 140 -1.28 -4.06 2.50
C ALA A 140 -0.75 -4.93 3.66
N ILE A 141 -0.44 -6.22 3.41
CA ILE A 141 0.20 -7.09 4.41
C ILE A 141 1.57 -6.53 4.79
N PHE A 142 2.35 -6.14 3.79
CA PHE A 142 3.64 -5.49 3.98
C PHE A 142 3.47 -4.25 4.85
N GLN A 143 2.57 -3.32 4.48
CA GLN A 143 2.28 -2.14 5.28
C GLN A 143 1.89 -2.45 6.73
N ALA A 144 1.09 -3.50 6.98
CA ALA A 144 0.74 -3.92 8.34
C ALA A 144 1.95 -4.39 9.17
N TYR A 145 3.01 -4.85 8.53
CA TYR A 145 4.26 -5.17 9.22
C TYR A 145 5.17 -3.95 9.47
N GLU A 146 4.83 -2.78 8.93
CA GLU A 146 5.57 -1.51 9.07
C GLU A 146 7.06 -1.55 8.71
N GLU A 147 7.53 -2.65 8.12
CA GLU A 147 8.93 -2.87 7.76
C GLU A 147 9.06 -3.12 6.27
N GLU A 148 10.01 -2.41 5.67
CA GLU A 148 10.40 -2.68 4.30
C GLU A 148 10.96 -4.12 4.22
N PRO A 149 10.34 -5.00 3.42
CA PRO A 149 10.82 -6.37 3.28
C PRO A 149 12.22 -6.33 2.69
N VAL A 150 13.21 -6.81 3.45
CA VAL A 150 14.53 -7.07 2.90
C VAL A 150 14.37 -8.25 1.94
N GLN A 151 14.45 -8.00 0.64
CA GLN A 151 14.51 -9.08 -0.34
C GLN A 151 15.73 -9.94 0.00
N GLY A 152 15.48 -11.16 0.50
CA GLY A 152 16.53 -12.10 0.80
C GLY A 152 17.25 -12.55 -0.48
N ILE A 153 18.39 -13.22 -0.30
CA ILE A 153 19.30 -13.70 -1.36
C ILE A 153 18.60 -14.63 -2.40
N HIS A 154 17.34 -15.04 -2.15
CA HIS A 154 16.51 -15.90 -3.01
C HIS A 154 15.15 -15.31 -3.39
N GLY A 155 14.93 -14.00 -3.23
CA GLY A 155 13.67 -13.35 -3.60
C GLY A 155 12.48 -13.62 -2.66
N LYS A 156 12.72 -14.30 -1.53
CA LYS A 156 11.75 -14.35 -0.42
C LYS A 156 11.94 -13.11 0.47
N PRO A 157 10.88 -12.39 0.86
CA PRO A 157 11.00 -11.36 1.88
C PRO A 157 11.50 -12.01 3.17
N THR A 158 12.52 -11.41 3.78
CA THR A 158 13.07 -11.82 5.07
C THR A 158 12.73 -10.73 6.06
N TYR A 159 12.02 -11.08 7.13
CA TYR A 159 11.73 -10.20 8.26
C TYR A 159 12.56 -10.61 9.46
N ASP A 160 12.81 -9.68 10.37
CA ASP A 160 13.40 -10.02 11.66
C ASP A 160 12.38 -10.86 12.47
N PRO A 161 12.68 -12.06 12.96
CA PRO A 161 11.71 -12.81 13.78
C PRO A 161 11.33 -12.09 15.09
N SER A 162 12.16 -11.15 15.55
CA SER A 162 11.88 -10.27 16.70
C SER A 162 11.07 -9.02 16.33
N LYS A 163 10.93 -8.74 15.02
CA LYS A 163 10.13 -7.67 14.41
C LYS A 163 9.74 -8.06 12.97
N PRO A 164 8.46 -8.32 12.72
CA PRO A 164 7.52 -7.23 12.91
C PRO A 164 6.25 -7.67 13.67
N SER A 165 5.75 -6.78 14.53
CA SER A 165 4.42 -6.93 15.14
C SER A 165 3.39 -6.51 14.10
N TYR A 166 2.46 -7.40 13.79
CA TYR A 166 1.41 -7.13 12.79
C TYR A 166 0.44 -6.05 13.32
N LYS A 167 0.42 -4.88 12.66
CA LYS A 167 -0.34 -3.70 13.08
C LYS A 167 -1.68 -3.54 12.36
N PRO A 168 -2.67 -2.88 13.00
CA PRO A 168 -3.93 -2.56 12.36
C PRO A 168 -3.72 -1.51 11.27
N LEU A 169 -4.41 -1.68 10.13
CA LEU A 169 -4.39 -0.76 8.99
C LEU A 169 -5.36 0.41 9.17
N MET A 170 -6.15 0.42 10.24
CA MET A 170 -7.09 1.47 10.60
C MET A 170 -7.07 1.74 12.10
N LEU A 171 -7.27 2.99 12.50
CA LEU A 171 -7.38 3.41 13.88
C LEU A 171 -8.55 4.37 14.07
N LEU A 172 -9.15 4.33 15.26
CA LEU A 172 -10.12 5.31 15.76
C LEU A 172 -9.45 6.15 16.83
N GLU A 173 -9.69 7.46 16.82
CA GLU A 173 -9.22 8.38 17.85
C GLU A 173 -10.20 9.54 18.04
N ILE A 174 -10.16 10.19 19.21
CA ILE A 174 -10.88 11.44 19.43
C ILE A 174 -9.92 12.61 19.20
N LYS A 175 -10.30 13.53 18.32
CA LYS A 175 -9.62 14.83 18.15
C LYS A 175 -10.60 15.95 18.47
N GLY A 176 -10.45 16.54 19.66
CA GLY A 176 -11.37 17.58 20.14
C GLY A 176 -12.80 17.05 20.24
N ALA A 177 -13.73 17.66 19.50
CA ALA A 177 -15.15 17.28 19.48
C ALA A 177 -15.52 16.28 18.37
N GLN A 178 -14.53 15.60 17.77
CA GLN A 178 -14.72 14.69 16.64
C GLN A 178 -14.17 13.30 16.93
N LEU A 179 -14.91 12.28 16.51
CA LEU A 179 -14.39 10.94 16.26
C LEU A 179 -13.70 10.94 14.91
N VAL A 180 -12.46 10.48 14.87
CA VAL A 180 -11.64 10.38 13.66
C VAL A 180 -11.37 8.91 13.38
N ILE A 181 -11.73 8.46 12.18
CA ILE A 181 -11.51 7.11 11.68
C ILE A 181 -10.51 7.24 10.55
N LYS A 182 -9.29 6.71 10.72
CA LYS A 182 -8.19 6.94 9.78
C LYS A 182 -7.45 5.66 9.41
N LEU A 183 -6.91 5.62 8.20
CA LEU A 183 -5.98 4.57 7.78
C LEU A 183 -4.60 4.79 8.40
N ASN A 184 -3.97 3.71 8.83
CA ASN A 184 -2.60 3.70 9.37
C ASN A 184 -1.58 3.63 8.23
N GLY A 185 -1.44 4.75 7.52
CA GLY A 185 -0.55 4.92 6.36
C GLY A 185 -1.28 4.94 5.01
N PRO A 186 -0.56 5.20 3.91
CA PRO A 186 -1.15 5.23 2.58
C PRO A 186 -1.63 3.83 2.21
N TRP A 187 -2.90 3.68 1.82
CA TRP A 187 -3.42 2.42 1.33
C TRP A 187 -2.69 2.05 0.05
N ALA A 188 -1.74 1.14 0.18
CA ALA A 188 -0.81 0.74 -0.86
C ALA A 188 -1.57 0.35 -2.14
N SER A 189 -1.50 1.21 -3.15
CA SER A 189 -2.17 0.96 -4.41
C SER A 189 -1.18 0.53 -5.48
N ALA A 190 -1.29 -0.72 -5.87
CA ALA A 190 -0.84 -1.22 -7.15
C ALA A 190 -1.99 -1.09 -8.16
N ARG A 191 -2.69 0.05 -8.18
CA ARG A 191 -3.82 0.27 -9.08
C ARG A 191 -3.43 1.02 -10.34
N THR A 192 -4.22 0.81 -11.38
CA THR A 192 -3.95 1.25 -12.74
C THR A 192 -5.24 1.78 -13.35
N ALA A 193 -5.23 2.97 -13.92
CA ALA A 193 -6.33 3.47 -14.73
C ALA A 193 -6.20 3.01 -16.18
N VAL A 194 -4.99 2.61 -16.60
CA VAL A 194 -4.67 2.11 -17.94
C VAL A 194 -4.16 0.67 -17.87
N GLY A 195 -4.43 -0.18 -18.87
CA GLY A 195 -3.85 -1.52 -18.89
C GLY A 195 -4.67 -2.53 -19.67
N ARG A 196 -4.08 -3.69 -19.96
CA ARG A 196 -4.71 -4.72 -20.80
C ARG A 196 -6.04 -5.18 -20.22
N THR A 197 -6.07 -5.51 -18.93
CA THR A 197 -7.29 -5.99 -18.25
C THR A 197 -8.37 -4.91 -18.24
N VAL A 198 -8.02 -3.70 -17.80
CA VAL A 198 -8.93 -2.54 -17.75
C VAL A 198 -9.55 -2.24 -19.11
N ASN A 199 -8.76 -2.32 -20.19
CA ASN A 199 -9.25 -1.97 -21.53
C ASN A 199 -9.96 -3.12 -22.25
N LYS A 200 -9.67 -4.38 -21.88
CA LYS A 200 -10.15 -5.58 -22.61
C LYS A 200 -11.50 -6.09 -22.11
N PHE A 201 -11.81 -5.97 -20.83
CA PHE A 201 -13.02 -6.58 -20.25
C PHE A 201 -14.15 -5.55 -20.11
N GLY A 202 -15.26 -5.75 -20.84
CA GLY A 202 -16.42 -4.85 -20.81
C GLY A 202 -17.04 -4.67 -19.41
N MET A 203 -17.06 -5.73 -18.60
CA MET A 203 -17.52 -5.66 -17.20
C MET A 203 -16.70 -4.71 -16.34
N VAL A 204 -15.37 -4.66 -16.54
CA VAL A 204 -14.51 -3.74 -15.81
C VAL A 204 -14.81 -2.29 -16.16
N LYS A 205 -15.17 -2.03 -17.43
CA LYS A 205 -15.60 -0.70 -17.86
C LYS A 205 -16.91 -0.30 -17.17
N ILE A 206 -17.92 -1.16 -17.23
CA ILE A 206 -19.22 -0.91 -16.58
C ILE A 206 -19.03 -0.64 -15.07
N SER A 207 -18.23 -1.45 -14.38
CA SER A 207 -17.95 -1.27 -12.94
C SER A 207 -17.30 0.09 -12.66
N ARG A 208 -16.33 0.51 -13.46
CA ARG A 208 -15.65 1.79 -13.30
C ARG A 208 -16.55 2.98 -13.58
N ASP A 209 -17.38 2.89 -14.62
CA ASP A 209 -18.40 3.91 -14.91
C ASP A 209 -19.40 4.03 -13.75
N LYS A 210 -19.85 2.90 -13.18
CA LYS A 210 -20.72 2.89 -12.00
C LYS A 210 -20.05 3.44 -10.74
N MET A 211 -18.74 3.28 -10.63
CA MET A 211 -17.95 3.87 -9.56
C MET A 211 -17.57 5.33 -9.84
N ASP A 212 -17.95 5.91 -10.98
CA ASP A 212 -17.53 7.24 -11.42
C ASP A 212 -15.99 7.39 -11.38
N VAL A 213 -15.32 6.38 -11.95
CA VAL A 213 -13.87 6.35 -12.18
C VAL A 213 -13.66 6.47 -13.69
N PRO A 214 -13.21 7.62 -14.21
CA PRO A 214 -13.25 7.86 -15.63
C PRO A 214 -12.29 6.92 -16.39
N ILE A 215 -12.79 6.30 -17.46
CA ILE A 215 -12.04 5.37 -18.31
C ILE A 215 -11.39 6.12 -19.48
N GLU A 216 -12.07 7.14 -19.99
CA GLU A 216 -11.68 7.94 -21.15
C GLU A 216 -11.48 9.42 -20.76
N GLY A 217 -10.91 10.25 -21.63
CA GLY A 217 -10.52 11.64 -21.31
C GLY A 217 -9.14 11.78 -20.66
N ASP A 218 -8.81 12.97 -20.14
CA ASP A 218 -7.52 13.30 -19.52
C ASP A 218 -7.08 12.18 -18.56
N PRO A 219 -5.92 11.54 -18.76
CA PRO A 219 -5.47 10.45 -17.92
C PRO A 219 -5.20 10.89 -16.47
N THR A 220 -4.96 12.17 -16.20
CA THR A 220 -4.41 12.63 -14.92
C THR A 220 -5.32 12.40 -13.73
N GLY A 221 -4.88 11.59 -12.76
CA GLY A 221 -5.52 11.46 -11.45
C GLY A 221 -6.58 10.35 -11.34
N LYS A 222 -6.83 9.57 -12.39
CA LYS A 222 -7.82 8.48 -12.37
C LYS A 222 -7.48 7.37 -11.38
N VAL A 223 -6.20 6.96 -11.30
CA VAL A 223 -5.71 6.01 -10.29
C VAL A 223 -5.95 6.57 -8.89
N GLN A 224 -5.69 7.85 -8.67
CA GLN A 224 -5.89 8.47 -7.35
C GLN A 224 -7.37 8.47 -6.94
N GLN A 225 -8.29 8.68 -7.88
CA GLN A 225 -9.73 8.60 -7.61
C GLN A 225 -10.15 7.17 -7.24
N LEU A 226 -9.68 6.17 -7.98
CA LEU A 226 -9.92 4.76 -7.66
C LEU A 226 -9.35 4.41 -6.27
N ASP A 227 -8.14 4.86 -5.98
CA ASP A 227 -7.49 4.63 -4.68
C ASP A 227 -8.24 5.26 -3.52
N ARG A 228 -8.74 6.49 -3.70
CA ARG A 228 -9.56 7.17 -2.69
C ARG A 228 -10.87 6.43 -2.46
N LYS A 229 -11.57 6.01 -3.53
CA LYS A 229 -12.83 5.27 -3.41
C LYS A 229 -12.62 3.93 -2.71
N THR A 230 -11.56 3.20 -3.06
CA THR A 230 -11.24 1.96 -2.35
C THR A 230 -10.84 2.21 -0.90
N ALA A 231 -10.02 3.23 -0.62
CA ALA A 231 -9.64 3.59 0.75
C ALA A 231 -10.87 3.92 1.62
N MET A 232 -11.87 4.61 1.08
CA MET A 232 -13.12 4.89 1.79
C MET A 232 -13.93 3.62 2.08
N GLY A 233 -14.07 2.72 1.10
CA GLY A 233 -14.78 1.46 1.34
C GLY A 233 -14.05 0.52 2.31
N VAL A 234 -12.72 0.55 2.30
CA VAL A 234 -11.89 -0.16 3.28
C VAL A 234 -12.05 0.42 4.69
N LEU A 235 -12.08 1.75 4.84
CA LEU A 235 -12.39 2.39 6.13
C LEU A 235 -13.77 2.01 6.64
N PHE A 236 -14.77 1.99 5.76
CA PHE A 236 -16.12 1.58 6.12
C PHE A 236 -16.16 0.14 6.63
N ALA A 237 -15.53 -0.81 5.92
CA ALA A 237 -15.45 -2.21 6.36
C ALA A 237 -14.73 -2.37 7.71
N GLY A 238 -13.66 -1.60 7.94
CA GLY A 238 -12.97 -1.57 9.24
C GLY A 238 -13.85 -1.00 10.36
N PHE A 239 -14.66 0.03 10.06
CA PHE A 239 -15.59 0.60 11.02
C PHE A 239 -16.71 -0.39 11.38
N GLU A 240 -17.28 -1.09 10.39
CA GLU A 240 -18.27 -2.16 10.59
C GLU A 240 -17.73 -3.29 11.47
N PHE A 241 -16.45 -3.65 11.33
CA PHE A 241 -15.80 -4.61 12.21
C PHE A 241 -15.84 -4.17 13.67
N PHE A 242 -15.40 -2.94 13.98
CA PHE A 242 -15.45 -2.43 15.35
C PHE A 242 -16.87 -2.36 15.90
N LEU A 243 -17.83 -1.91 15.07
CA LEU A 243 -19.23 -1.87 15.45
C LEU A 243 -19.74 -3.27 15.82
N SER A 244 -19.47 -4.27 14.98
CA SER A 244 -19.92 -5.64 15.22
C SER A 244 -19.26 -6.28 16.44
N GLU A 245 -17.99 -6.00 16.71
CA GLU A 245 -17.28 -6.54 17.87
C GLU A 245 -17.70 -5.86 19.18
N SER A 246 -18.05 -4.58 19.16
CA SER A 246 -18.56 -3.87 20.35
C SER A 246 -20.00 -4.24 20.74
N MET A 247 -20.75 -4.91 19.85
CA MET A 247 -22.13 -5.36 20.10
C MET A 247 -22.24 -6.80 20.62
N LYS A 248 -21.11 -7.52 20.74
CA LYS A 248 -21.03 -8.88 21.27
C LYS A 248 -20.79 -8.89 22.76
#